data_AF-A0AAE0SZ71-F1
#
_entry.id   AF-A0AAE0SZ71-F1
#
_cell.length_a   1.000
_cell.length_b   1.000
_cell.length_c   1.000
_cell.angle_alpha   90.00
_cell.angle_beta   90.00
_cell.angle_gamma   90.00
#
_symmetry.space_group_name_H-M   'P 1'
#
loop_
_entity.id
_entity.type
_entity.pdbx_description
1 polymer ?
#
loop_
_entity_poly.entity_id
_entity_poly.type
_entity_poly.pdbx_seq_one_letter_code
_entity_poly.pdbx_strand_id
1 'polypeptide(L)'
;MAACCCLSTCKEGAITSTHAHVKVRAFNLTENERKDLKAAWSEEGNAVFHYHCWKYLTSASRGKNPDMKLSDLEVQLVQEAAKTAEYHDEEEKVKDEAKRIAQMIRSADYCIGFTGAGISTAAGIGDFRGIDGKWTERDKKKEYGEKGVKKSAKKSYGSYRPTYTHEALVKLMEMGHIKHLISQNTDGLHRLSGFPHSKLSELHGNSFIEKCEKCGAQYERPFSYRSVSGNSSVPPKCCKRCKINHRTGRMCEKKECNGYLMNTIINFGDYLEDEVLSGATQNAKKADLVLCLGTTLQVTPASDLVQMGKKPIKLILCNRQSTPYDALCYEKEKGQLAPNGVRIFGDCDRLMKEVMLNMLGIENLVEWEQGREERMKQYDERRK
;
A
#
# COMPACT_ATOMS: atom_id res chain seq x y z
N MET A 1 9.68 21.48 4.13
CA MET A 1 10.95 21.66 4.87
C MET A 1 12.03 20.90 4.16
N ALA A 2 13.18 21.51 3.91
CA ALA A 2 14.32 20.82 3.32
C ALA A 2 15.03 20.00 4.41
N ALA A 3 15.42 18.77 4.10
CA ALA A 3 16.19 17.90 4.97
C ALA A 3 17.64 17.83 4.49
N CYS A 4 18.62 17.72 5.38
CA CYS A 4 20.00 17.43 4.97
C CYS A 4 20.16 15.93 4.75
N CYS A 5 21.00 15.55 3.80
CA CYS A 5 21.42 14.16 3.68
C CYS A 5 22.21 13.73 4.93
N CYS A 6 21.87 12.56 5.46
CA CYS A 6 22.52 12.01 6.65
C CYS A 6 23.93 11.44 6.37
N LEU A 7 24.40 11.36 5.13
CA LEU A 7 25.75 10.88 4.84
C LEU A 7 26.76 12.00 5.11
N SER A 8 27.70 11.79 6.03
CA SER A 8 28.63 12.84 6.50
C SER A 8 29.56 13.38 5.42
N THR A 9 29.84 12.60 4.39
CA THR A 9 30.66 12.99 3.23
C THR A 9 29.84 13.55 2.07
N CYS A 10 28.51 13.68 2.23
CA CYS A 10 27.66 14.26 1.21
C CYS A 10 28.03 15.74 0.99
N LYS A 11 28.30 16.10 -0.27
CA LYS A 11 28.57 17.49 -0.69
C LYS A 11 27.39 18.10 -1.45
N GLU A 12 26.30 17.36 -1.61
CA GLU A 12 25.10 17.86 -2.25
C GLU A 12 24.29 18.75 -1.30
N GLY A 13 23.47 19.63 -1.87
CA GLY A 13 22.64 20.57 -1.14
C GLY A 13 21.51 19.90 -0.34
N ALA A 14 20.53 20.70 0.08
CA ALA A 14 19.42 20.17 0.86
C ALA A 14 18.46 19.32 -0.01
N ILE A 15 17.95 18.24 0.58
CA ILE A 15 16.89 17.40 0.02
C ILE A 15 15.57 18.14 0.19
N THR A 16 14.95 18.52 -0.92
CA THR A 16 13.60 19.07 -0.95
C THR A 16 12.60 17.96 -1.34
N SER A 17 11.31 18.27 -1.31
CA SER A 17 10.25 17.36 -1.79
C SER A 17 10.32 17.04 -3.29
N THR A 18 11.10 17.81 -4.05
CA THR A 18 11.24 17.64 -5.50
C THR A 18 12.42 16.74 -5.88
N HIS A 19 13.39 16.56 -4.97
CA HIS A 19 14.58 15.75 -5.20
C HIS A 19 14.35 14.26 -4.95
N ALA A 20 15.05 13.42 -5.71
CA ALA A 20 15.09 11.99 -5.47
C ALA A 20 15.82 11.69 -4.14
N HIS A 21 15.17 10.92 -3.26
CA HIS A 21 15.71 10.62 -1.93
C HIS A 21 15.24 9.28 -1.39
N VAL A 22 15.90 8.81 -0.34
CA VAL A 22 15.59 7.57 0.35
C VAL A 22 15.45 7.86 1.84
N LYS A 23 14.34 7.41 2.41
CA LYS A 23 14.11 7.40 3.85
C LYS A 23 14.29 5.98 4.34
N VAL A 24 14.98 5.82 5.45
CA VAL A 24 15.27 4.51 6.03
C VAL A 24 15.14 4.56 7.53
N ARG A 25 14.94 3.39 8.13
CA ARG A 25 14.95 3.24 9.59
C ARG A 25 15.59 1.93 10.01
N ALA A 26 16.67 2.02 10.77
CA ALA A 26 17.34 0.90 11.43
C ALA A 26 16.71 0.60 12.82
N PHE A 27 17.46 -0.03 13.70
CA PHE A 27 17.15 -0.16 15.12
C PHE A 27 17.56 1.11 15.90
N ASN A 28 17.01 1.27 17.11
CA ASN A 28 17.32 2.42 17.97
C ASN A 28 18.79 2.39 18.42
N LEU A 29 19.40 3.56 18.53
CA LEU A 29 20.80 3.74 18.89
C LEU A 29 20.93 4.61 20.14
N THR A 30 21.83 4.22 21.05
CA THR A 30 22.27 5.07 22.15
C THR A 30 23.09 6.26 21.64
N GLU A 31 23.29 7.27 22.49
CA GLU A 31 24.13 8.42 22.11
C GLU A 31 25.56 8.01 21.74
N ASN A 32 26.14 7.04 22.44
CA ASN A 32 27.51 6.59 22.16
C ASN A 32 27.61 5.78 20.86
N GLU A 33 26.62 4.94 20.55
CA GLU A 33 26.61 4.17 19.29
C GLU A 33 26.48 5.05 18.05
N ARG A 34 25.96 6.29 18.19
CA ARG A 34 25.82 7.24 17.08
C ARG A 34 27.09 8.04 16.77
N LYS A 35 28.09 7.99 17.65
CA LYS A 35 29.35 8.75 17.46
C LYS A 35 30.20 8.13 16.37
N ASP A 36 30.89 8.97 15.61
CA ASP A 36 31.88 8.60 14.59
C ASP A 36 31.37 7.70 13.44
N LEU A 37 30.05 7.59 13.27
CA LEU A 37 29.44 6.90 12.12
C LEU A 37 29.52 7.77 10.84
N LYS A 38 29.65 7.12 9.68
CA LYS A 38 29.58 7.77 8.36
C LYS A 38 28.18 8.30 8.06
N ALA A 39 27.15 7.74 8.69
CA ALA A 39 25.77 8.20 8.57
C ALA A 39 25.27 8.76 9.90
N ALA A 40 24.67 9.95 9.86
CA ALA A 40 24.03 10.61 10.99
C ALA A 40 22.63 10.02 11.21
N TRP A 41 22.54 9.01 12.08
CA TRP A 41 21.29 8.38 12.48
C TRP A 41 20.62 9.14 13.64
N SER A 42 19.29 9.20 13.65
CA SER A 42 18.56 9.65 14.84
C SER A 42 18.58 8.59 15.95
N GLU A 43 18.16 8.96 17.16
CA GLU A 43 17.99 8.03 18.28
C GLU A 43 17.03 6.86 17.94
N GLU A 44 15.99 7.15 17.16
CA GLU A 44 15.03 6.15 16.65
C GLU A 44 15.54 5.37 15.42
N GLY A 45 16.81 5.57 15.04
CA GLY A 45 17.43 4.91 13.89
C GLY A 45 16.96 5.44 12.53
N ASN A 46 16.32 6.62 12.47
CA ASN A 46 15.87 7.22 11.22
C ASN A 46 17.02 7.95 10.51
N ALA A 47 17.04 7.89 9.18
CA ALA A 47 17.94 8.68 8.35
C ALA A 47 17.32 8.97 6.96
N VAL A 48 17.76 10.07 6.35
CA VAL A 48 17.34 10.47 5.00
C VAL A 48 18.58 10.69 4.14
N PHE A 49 18.57 10.20 2.92
CA PHE A 49 19.72 10.28 2.01
C PHE A 49 19.29 10.74 0.62
N HIS A 50 20.18 11.44 -0.10
CA HIS A 50 20.06 11.48 -1.56
C HIS A 50 20.13 10.05 -2.11
N TYR A 51 19.45 9.82 -3.24
CA TYR A 51 19.40 8.49 -3.85
C TYR A 51 20.79 7.87 -4.09
N HIS A 52 21.71 8.64 -4.68
CA HIS A 52 23.07 8.17 -4.98
C HIS A 52 23.91 7.98 -3.69
N CYS A 53 23.73 8.81 -2.66
CA CYS A 53 24.37 8.64 -1.34
C CYS A 53 23.96 7.32 -0.68
N TRP A 54 22.66 6.99 -0.71
CA TRP A 54 22.17 5.72 -0.19
C TRP A 54 22.73 4.53 -0.98
N LYS A 55 22.77 4.64 -2.31
CA LYS A 55 23.38 3.62 -3.18
C LYS A 55 24.87 3.42 -2.89
N TYR A 56 25.60 4.50 -2.65
CA TYR A 56 27.01 4.47 -2.28
C TYR A 56 27.22 3.74 -0.93
N LEU A 57 26.43 4.08 0.08
CA LEU A 57 26.48 3.49 1.42
C LEU A 57 26.11 1.99 1.42
N THR A 58 25.04 1.62 0.71
CA THR A 58 24.60 0.21 0.56
C THR A 58 25.54 -0.64 -0.28
N SER A 59 26.28 -0.05 -1.22
CA SER A 59 27.35 -0.74 -1.95
C SER A 59 28.54 -1.04 -1.04
N ALA A 60 28.93 -0.06 -0.21
CA ALA A 60 29.99 -0.22 0.78
C ALA A 60 29.67 -1.30 1.82
N SER A 61 28.43 -1.37 2.32
CA SER A 61 28.02 -2.42 3.28
C SER A 61 28.01 -3.85 2.72
N ARG A 62 28.17 -3.99 1.39
CA ARG A 62 28.32 -5.27 0.68
C ARG A 62 29.76 -5.56 0.25
N GLY A 63 30.72 -4.73 0.68
CA GLY A 63 32.13 -4.83 0.27
C GLY A 63 32.39 -4.49 -1.19
N LYS A 64 31.42 -3.86 -1.89
CA LYS A 64 31.52 -3.53 -3.32
C LYS A 64 32.12 -2.14 -3.59
N ASN A 65 32.50 -1.43 -2.55
CA ASN A 65 33.04 -0.08 -2.65
C ASN A 65 34.27 0.07 -1.73
N PRO A 66 35.50 0.00 -2.29
CA PRO A 66 36.73 0.02 -1.50
C PRO A 66 37.02 1.39 -0.86
N ASP A 67 36.45 2.47 -1.39
CA ASP A 67 36.70 3.84 -0.96
C ASP A 67 35.93 4.23 0.31
N MET A 68 34.99 3.39 0.75
CA MET A 68 34.21 3.57 1.97
C MET A 68 34.31 2.32 2.85
N LYS A 69 35.20 2.36 3.85
CA LYS A 69 35.26 1.35 4.90
C LYS A 69 34.22 1.66 5.97
N LEU A 70 33.32 0.70 6.21
CA LEU A 70 32.32 0.74 7.26
C LEU A 70 32.73 -0.19 8.40
N SER A 71 32.46 0.21 9.64
CA SER A 71 32.55 -0.67 10.81
C SER A 71 31.46 -1.75 10.77
N ASP A 72 31.62 -2.81 11.57
CA ASP A 72 30.62 -3.90 11.65
C ASP A 72 29.24 -3.38 12.05
N LEU A 73 29.17 -2.41 12.98
CA LEU A 73 27.94 -1.76 13.38
C LEU A 73 27.28 -1.01 12.21
N GLU A 74 28.06 -0.26 11.42
CA GLU A 74 27.53 0.46 10.25
C GLU A 74 27.02 -0.49 9.18
N VAL A 75 27.73 -1.61 8.95
CA VAL A 75 27.26 -2.65 8.03
C VAL A 75 25.91 -3.19 8.50
N GLN A 76 25.76 -3.52 9.78
CA GLN A 76 24.50 -4.00 10.35
C GLN A 76 23.38 -2.94 10.22
N LEU A 77 23.66 -1.69 10.56
CA LEU A 77 22.70 -0.59 10.46
C LEU A 77 22.19 -0.40 9.03
N VAL A 78 23.09 -0.37 8.05
CA VAL A 78 22.74 -0.18 6.64
C VAL A 78 21.95 -1.36 6.09
N GLN A 79 22.33 -2.59 6.45
CA GLN A 79 21.62 -3.80 6.03
C GLN A 79 20.20 -3.88 6.62
N GLU A 80 20.04 -3.49 7.89
CA GLU A 80 18.72 -3.41 8.53
C GLU A 80 17.87 -2.31 7.92
N ALA A 81 18.43 -1.10 7.78
CA ALA A 81 17.80 0.05 7.15
C ALA A 81 17.34 -0.23 5.70
N ALA A 82 18.07 -1.09 4.97
CA ALA A 82 17.68 -1.49 3.63
C ALA A 82 16.35 -2.27 3.57
N LYS A 83 15.96 -2.97 4.64
CA LYS A 83 14.68 -3.69 4.71
C LYS A 83 13.47 -2.74 4.76
N THR A 84 13.66 -1.52 5.26
CA THR A 84 12.61 -0.50 5.43
C THR A 84 12.74 0.66 4.44
N ALA A 85 13.67 0.59 3.48
CA ALA A 85 13.97 1.68 2.58
C ALA A 85 12.75 2.11 1.73
N GLU A 86 12.33 3.37 1.95
CA GLU A 86 11.31 4.06 1.19
C GLU A 86 11.99 5.04 0.23
N TYR A 87 11.86 4.78 -1.06
CA TYR A 87 12.41 5.58 -2.13
C TYR A 87 11.37 6.59 -2.63
N HIS A 88 11.86 7.75 -3.03
CA HIS A 88 11.09 8.81 -3.67
C HIS A 88 11.84 9.25 -4.93
N ASP A 89 11.19 9.10 -6.07
CA ASP A 89 11.65 9.62 -7.34
C ASP A 89 11.53 11.16 -7.38
N GLU A 90 12.36 11.77 -8.21
CA GLU A 90 12.30 13.20 -8.46
C GLU A 90 10.99 13.61 -9.14
N GLU A 91 10.59 14.87 -8.93
CA GLU A 91 9.30 15.37 -9.41
C GLU A 91 9.14 15.27 -10.92
N GLU A 92 10.20 15.60 -11.67
CA GLU A 92 10.16 15.64 -13.12
C GLU A 92 9.92 14.24 -13.70
N LYS A 93 10.61 13.22 -13.17
CA LYS A 93 10.36 11.82 -13.52
C LYS A 93 8.91 11.43 -13.26
N VAL A 94 8.34 11.82 -12.11
CA VAL A 94 6.93 11.53 -11.78
C VAL A 94 5.99 12.18 -12.80
N LYS A 95 6.23 13.43 -13.19
CA LYS A 95 5.41 14.15 -14.18
C LYS A 95 5.51 13.52 -15.57
N ASP A 96 6.71 13.17 -16.02
CA ASP A 96 6.92 12.55 -17.33
C ASP A 96 6.31 11.16 -17.43
N GLU A 97 6.50 10.34 -16.40
CA GLU A 97 5.89 9.02 -16.35
C GLU A 97 4.37 9.10 -16.16
N ALA A 98 3.83 10.12 -15.48
CA ALA A 98 2.38 10.32 -15.39
C ALA A 98 1.75 10.57 -16.78
N LYS A 99 2.42 11.32 -17.67
CA LYS A 99 1.98 11.49 -19.08
C LYS A 99 1.91 10.14 -19.79
N ARG A 100 2.95 9.30 -19.63
CA ARG A 100 3.02 7.95 -20.21
C ARG A 100 1.95 7.03 -19.64
N ILE A 101 1.76 7.03 -18.32
CA ILE A 101 0.71 6.27 -17.62
C ILE A 101 -0.67 6.65 -18.17
N ALA A 102 -0.98 7.95 -18.30
CA ALA A 102 -2.26 8.40 -18.84
C ALA A 102 -2.49 7.88 -20.27
N GLN A 103 -1.45 7.89 -21.12
CA GLN A 103 -1.52 7.30 -22.47
C GLN A 103 -1.76 5.78 -22.42
N MET A 104 -1.07 5.06 -21.54
CA MET A 104 -1.26 3.61 -21.36
C MET A 104 -2.69 3.29 -20.91
N ILE A 105 -3.24 4.05 -19.95
CA ILE A 105 -4.61 3.89 -19.45
C ILE A 105 -5.63 4.14 -20.56
N ARG A 106 -5.43 5.18 -21.40
CA ARG A 106 -6.31 5.46 -22.55
C ARG A 106 -6.26 4.38 -23.62
N SER A 107 -5.10 3.77 -23.82
CA SER A 107 -4.88 2.78 -24.88
C SER A 107 -5.20 1.35 -24.46
N ALA A 108 -5.42 1.09 -23.17
CA ALA A 108 -5.69 -0.25 -22.66
C ALA A 108 -7.13 -0.66 -22.96
N ASP A 109 -7.31 -1.85 -23.52
CA ASP A 109 -8.63 -2.46 -23.73
C ASP A 109 -9.24 -2.88 -22.39
N TYR A 110 -8.39 -3.37 -21.48
CA TYR A 110 -8.82 -3.91 -20.19
C TYR A 110 -7.84 -3.56 -19.08
N CYS A 111 -7.93 -2.33 -18.57
CA CYS A 111 -7.16 -1.91 -17.41
C CYS A 111 -7.81 -2.37 -16.10
N ILE A 112 -7.01 -2.97 -15.21
CA ILE A 112 -7.41 -3.25 -13.82
C ILE A 112 -6.55 -2.47 -12.83
N GLY A 113 -7.16 -2.08 -11.71
CA GLY A 113 -6.44 -1.58 -10.54
C GLY A 113 -6.09 -2.70 -9.57
N PHE A 114 -4.93 -2.61 -8.94
CA PHE A 114 -4.50 -3.49 -7.84
C PHE A 114 -3.96 -2.66 -6.68
N THR A 115 -4.63 -2.66 -5.53
CA THR A 115 -4.31 -1.74 -4.43
C THR A 115 -3.94 -2.43 -3.12
N GLY A 116 -2.97 -1.87 -2.41
CA GLY A 116 -2.62 -2.26 -1.04
C GLY A 116 -2.64 -1.08 -0.05
N ALA A 117 -2.16 -1.33 1.17
CA ALA A 117 -2.33 -0.41 2.29
C ALA A 117 -1.69 0.97 2.07
N GLY A 118 -0.70 1.07 1.17
CA GLY A 118 0.00 2.30 0.85
C GLY A 118 -0.91 3.42 0.35
N ILE A 119 -2.02 3.09 -0.34
CA ILE A 119 -2.97 4.12 -0.82
C ILE A 119 -3.79 4.75 0.31
N SER A 120 -3.83 4.13 1.49
CA SER A 120 -4.60 4.57 2.66
C SER A 120 -3.73 5.30 3.70
N THR A 121 -2.41 5.35 3.50
CA THR A 121 -1.47 6.01 4.43
C THR A 121 -1.73 7.50 4.59
N ALA A 122 -2.11 8.19 3.50
CA ALA A 122 -2.47 9.61 3.54
C ALA A 122 -3.76 9.90 4.32
N ALA A 123 -4.64 8.89 4.51
CA ALA A 123 -5.79 9.01 5.39
C ALA A 123 -5.43 8.84 6.88
N GLY A 124 -4.17 8.50 7.20
CA GLY A 124 -3.70 8.20 8.55
C GLY A 124 -3.85 6.72 8.94
N ILE A 125 -4.15 5.84 7.99
CA ILE A 125 -4.14 4.39 8.20
C ILE A 125 -2.70 3.89 8.02
N GLY A 126 -2.06 3.44 9.10
CA GLY A 126 -0.73 2.86 9.02
C GLY A 126 -0.69 1.65 8.08
N ASP A 127 0.40 1.50 7.33
CA ASP A 127 0.60 0.34 6.47
C ASP A 127 1.13 -0.87 7.27
N PHE A 128 1.50 -1.92 6.53
CA PHE A 128 1.96 -3.17 7.10
C PHE A 128 3.48 -3.33 7.12
N ARG A 129 4.21 -2.73 6.17
CA ARG A 129 5.62 -3.06 5.85
C ARG A 129 6.52 -1.85 5.63
N GLY A 130 5.98 -0.63 5.61
CA GLY A 130 6.74 0.62 5.56
C GLY A 130 7.57 0.83 6.82
N ILE A 131 8.22 1.99 6.90
CA ILE A 131 9.12 2.36 8.01
C ILE A 131 8.44 2.19 9.39
N ASP A 132 7.16 2.54 9.46
CA ASP A 132 6.32 2.44 10.67
C ASP A 132 5.22 1.37 10.53
N GLY A 133 5.40 0.43 9.61
CA GLY A 133 4.42 -0.61 9.30
C GLY A 133 4.20 -1.59 10.45
N LYS A 134 2.95 -2.08 10.59
CA LYS A 134 2.57 -2.98 11.70
C LYS A 134 3.45 -4.24 11.83
N TRP A 135 3.84 -4.86 10.71
CA TRP A 135 4.70 -6.05 10.74
C TRP A 135 6.16 -5.67 10.94
N THR A 136 6.61 -4.53 10.40
CA THR A 136 7.93 -3.95 10.67
C THR A 136 8.16 -3.80 12.18
N GLU A 137 7.22 -3.19 12.89
CA GLU A 137 7.28 -3.00 14.35
C GLU A 137 7.24 -4.33 15.12
N ARG A 138 6.44 -5.30 14.64
CA ARG A 138 6.35 -6.63 15.26
C ARG A 138 7.65 -7.42 15.11
N ASP A 139 8.25 -7.40 13.92
CA ASP A 139 9.48 -8.12 13.61
C ASP A 139 10.64 -7.53 14.43
N LYS A 140 10.74 -6.19 14.52
CA LYS A 140 11.68 -5.50 15.43
C LYS A 140 11.50 -5.91 16.89
N LYS A 141 10.26 -5.98 17.39
CA LYS A 141 10.01 -6.40 18.78
C LYS A 141 10.54 -7.82 19.05
N LYS A 142 10.42 -8.73 18.08
CA LYS A 142 10.91 -10.10 18.21
C LYS A 142 12.44 -10.17 18.18
N GLU A 143 13.07 -9.37 17.34
CA GLU A 143 14.52 -9.42 17.11
C GLU A 143 15.31 -8.63 18.16
N TYR A 144 14.77 -7.49 18.65
CA TYR A 144 15.48 -6.54 19.51
C TYR A 144 14.79 -6.24 20.86
N GLY A 145 13.65 -6.88 21.18
CA GLY A 145 12.92 -6.70 22.45
C GLY A 145 11.99 -5.48 22.48
N GLU A 146 11.59 -5.00 23.67
CA GLU A 146 10.67 -3.85 23.81
C GLU A 146 11.28 -2.50 23.39
N LYS A 147 12.59 -2.46 23.15
CA LYS A 147 13.26 -1.30 22.55
C LYS A 147 12.76 -1.13 21.11
N GLY A 148 11.98 -0.08 20.86
CA GLY A 148 11.64 0.34 19.49
C GLY A 148 10.20 0.13 19.03
N VAL A 149 9.25 -0.13 19.94
CA VAL A 149 7.83 -0.25 19.58
C VAL A 149 7.07 1.04 19.86
N LYS A 150 6.60 1.74 18.83
CA LYS A 150 5.65 2.84 19.03
C LYS A 150 4.26 2.28 19.33
N LYS A 151 3.66 2.66 20.46
CA LYS A 151 2.23 2.42 20.72
C LYS A 151 1.43 3.40 19.85
N SER A 152 0.98 2.96 18.68
CA SER A 152 0.02 3.74 17.89
C SER A 152 -1.36 3.69 18.55
N ALA A 153 -1.96 4.86 18.76
CA ALA A 153 -3.34 4.95 19.21
C ALA A 153 -4.26 4.31 18.16
N LYS A 154 -5.06 3.32 18.56
CA LYS A 154 -6.05 2.69 17.68
C LYS A 154 -7.19 3.69 17.43
N LYS A 155 -7.13 4.44 16.33
CA LYS A 155 -8.31 5.12 15.79
C LYS A 155 -9.22 4.09 15.12
N SER A 156 -10.53 4.24 15.32
CA SER A 156 -11.54 3.40 14.66
C SER A 156 -11.53 3.64 13.15
N TYR A 157 -11.70 2.59 12.35
CA TYR A 157 -11.74 2.73 10.89
C TYR A 157 -12.83 3.71 10.41
N GLY A 158 -13.89 3.92 11.20
CA GLY A 158 -15.00 4.82 10.86
C GLY A 158 -14.61 6.29 10.70
N SER A 159 -13.48 6.74 11.26
CA SER A 159 -13.04 8.13 11.13
C SER A 159 -12.22 8.43 9.88
N TYR A 160 -11.84 7.41 9.09
CA TYR A 160 -11.03 7.62 7.90
C TYR A 160 -11.88 7.92 6.66
N ARG A 161 -11.32 8.70 5.75
CA ARG A 161 -11.96 9.08 4.47
C ARG A 161 -11.09 8.65 3.28
N PRO A 162 -11.71 8.39 2.12
CA PRO A 162 -11.00 8.10 0.88
C PRO A 162 -9.87 9.10 0.61
N THR A 163 -8.72 8.60 0.19
CA THR A 163 -7.60 9.45 -0.26
C THR A 163 -7.81 9.91 -1.70
N TYR A 164 -6.94 10.79 -2.19
CA TYR A 164 -7.01 11.24 -3.59
C TYR A 164 -6.94 10.06 -4.56
N THR A 165 -6.08 9.07 -4.26
CA THR A 165 -5.97 7.84 -5.06
C THR A 165 -7.28 7.06 -5.12
N HIS A 166 -8.04 6.96 -4.02
CA HIS A 166 -9.34 6.28 -4.02
C HIS A 166 -10.34 7.00 -4.92
N GLU A 167 -10.42 8.33 -4.83
CA GLU A 167 -11.30 9.16 -5.65
C GLU A 167 -10.90 9.10 -7.14
N ALA A 168 -9.60 9.14 -7.45
CA ALA A 168 -9.07 9.03 -8.81
C ALA A 168 -9.43 7.68 -9.46
N LEU A 169 -9.34 6.58 -8.71
CA LEU A 169 -9.75 5.26 -9.21
C LEU A 169 -11.25 5.19 -9.52
N VAL A 170 -12.10 5.83 -8.70
CA VAL A 170 -13.54 5.95 -9.01
C VAL A 170 -13.75 6.75 -10.28
N LYS A 171 -13.12 7.92 -10.41
CA LYS A 171 -13.25 8.77 -11.60
C LYS A 171 -12.79 8.07 -12.88
N LEU A 172 -11.65 7.36 -12.83
CA LEU A 172 -11.15 6.57 -13.97
C LEU A 172 -12.08 5.41 -14.33
N MET A 173 -12.77 4.80 -13.35
CA MET A 173 -13.78 3.77 -13.58
C MET A 173 -15.05 4.37 -14.23
N GLU A 174 -15.51 5.53 -13.76
CA GLU A 174 -16.64 6.27 -14.35
C GLU A 174 -16.37 6.67 -15.81
N MET A 175 -15.14 7.08 -16.11
CA MET A 175 -14.67 7.35 -17.48
C MET A 175 -14.52 6.09 -18.34
N GLY A 176 -14.74 4.90 -17.75
CA GLY A 176 -14.68 3.62 -18.46
C GLY A 176 -13.28 3.05 -18.64
N HIS A 177 -12.24 3.65 -18.06
CA HIS A 177 -10.85 3.18 -18.19
C HIS A 177 -10.56 1.99 -17.27
N ILE A 178 -10.95 2.05 -16.00
CA ILE A 178 -10.77 0.92 -15.07
C ILE A 178 -11.96 -0.04 -15.16
N LYS A 179 -11.69 -1.29 -15.55
CA LYS A 179 -12.72 -2.34 -15.71
C LYS A 179 -13.02 -3.07 -14.42
N HIS A 180 -12.00 -3.28 -13.58
CA HIS A 180 -12.12 -3.95 -12.29
C HIS A 180 -11.03 -3.47 -11.33
N LEU A 181 -11.33 -3.52 -10.04
CA LEU A 181 -10.40 -3.18 -8.97
C LEU A 181 -10.22 -4.38 -8.02
N ILE A 182 -8.97 -4.77 -7.81
CA ILE A 182 -8.59 -5.83 -6.89
C ILE A 182 -7.90 -5.15 -5.70
N SER A 183 -8.39 -5.38 -4.49
CA SER A 183 -7.87 -4.73 -3.28
C SER A 183 -7.46 -5.75 -2.24
N GLN A 184 -6.29 -5.50 -1.64
CA GLN A 184 -5.81 -6.19 -0.44
C GLN A 184 -6.23 -5.47 0.85
N ASN A 185 -6.85 -4.30 0.75
CA ASN A 185 -7.19 -3.47 1.90
C ASN A 185 -8.49 -3.93 2.56
N THR A 186 -8.51 -3.84 3.88
CA THR A 186 -9.68 -4.18 4.71
C THR A 186 -10.34 -2.94 5.32
N ASP A 187 -9.89 -1.74 4.95
CA ASP A 187 -10.34 -0.45 5.49
C ASP A 187 -11.71 0.00 4.96
N GLY A 188 -12.22 -0.63 3.89
CA GLY A 188 -13.50 -0.31 3.27
C GLY A 188 -13.57 1.07 2.60
N LEU A 189 -12.45 1.73 2.33
CA LEU A 189 -12.43 3.07 1.73
C LEU A 189 -12.82 3.07 0.24
N HIS A 190 -12.59 1.97 -0.49
CA HIS A 190 -13.06 1.84 -1.89
C HIS A 190 -14.58 1.82 -1.99
N ARG A 191 -15.27 1.08 -1.12
CA ARG A 191 -16.74 1.11 -1.09
C ARG A 191 -17.24 2.49 -0.69
N LEU A 192 -16.64 3.08 0.35
CA LEU A 192 -17.01 4.41 0.82
C LEU A 192 -16.85 5.47 -0.28
N SER A 193 -15.79 5.41 -1.09
CA SER A 193 -15.55 6.33 -2.19
C SER A 193 -16.59 6.25 -3.30
N GLY A 194 -17.43 5.20 -3.31
CA GLY A 194 -18.45 4.95 -4.32
C GLY A 194 -18.04 3.91 -5.37
N PHE A 195 -16.92 3.21 -5.18
CA PHE A 195 -16.52 2.16 -6.11
C PHE A 195 -17.54 1.00 -6.08
N PRO A 196 -18.13 0.60 -7.22
CA PRO A 196 -19.24 -0.36 -7.22
C PRO A 196 -18.77 -1.77 -6.85
N HIS A 197 -19.56 -2.47 -6.03
CA HIS A 197 -19.24 -3.83 -5.56
C HIS A 197 -19.05 -4.82 -6.71
N SER A 198 -19.83 -4.68 -7.78
CA SER A 198 -19.76 -5.56 -8.96
C SER A 198 -18.43 -5.48 -9.72
N LYS A 199 -17.64 -4.42 -9.48
CA LYS A 199 -16.31 -4.22 -10.08
C LYS A 199 -15.17 -4.24 -9.06
N LEU A 200 -15.43 -4.70 -7.82
CA LEU A 200 -14.47 -4.69 -6.73
C LEU A 200 -14.28 -6.10 -6.14
N SER A 201 -13.02 -6.55 -6.05
CA SER A 201 -12.64 -7.78 -5.35
C SER A 201 -11.81 -7.44 -4.11
N GLU A 202 -12.41 -7.60 -2.93
CA GLU A 202 -11.76 -7.34 -1.63
C GLU A 202 -11.17 -8.64 -1.07
N LEU A 203 -9.95 -8.97 -1.50
CA LEU A 203 -9.34 -10.29 -1.26
C LEU A 203 -9.23 -10.63 0.23
N HIS A 204 -8.92 -9.64 1.07
CA HIS A 204 -8.67 -9.85 2.51
C HIS A 204 -9.89 -9.52 3.38
N GLY A 205 -11.06 -9.34 2.77
CA GLY A 205 -12.29 -8.92 3.44
C GLY A 205 -12.37 -7.42 3.67
N ASN A 206 -13.39 -7.00 4.41
CA ASN A 206 -13.67 -5.60 4.67
C ASN A 206 -14.20 -5.43 6.11
N SER A 207 -13.63 -4.48 6.84
CA SER A 207 -13.93 -4.21 8.25
C SER A 207 -15.39 -3.79 8.50
N PHE A 208 -16.12 -3.39 7.46
CA PHE A 208 -17.51 -2.95 7.52
C PHE A 208 -18.50 -4.00 7.01
N ILE A 209 -18.00 -5.18 6.59
CA ILE A 209 -18.85 -6.26 6.07
C ILE A 209 -18.89 -7.42 7.05
N GLU A 210 -20.10 -7.88 7.31
CA GLU A 210 -20.37 -9.10 8.05
C GLU A 210 -21.06 -10.14 7.17
N LYS A 211 -20.73 -11.41 7.34
CA LYS A 211 -21.32 -12.53 6.61
C LYS A 211 -21.97 -13.51 7.57
N CYS A 212 -23.20 -13.91 7.30
CA CYS A 212 -23.87 -14.94 8.10
C CYS A 212 -23.23 -16.31 7.87
N GLU A 213 -22.86 -17.00 8.95
CA GLU A 213 -22.22 -18.33 8.86
C GLU A 213 -23.15 -19.45 8.37
N LYS A 214 -24.47 -19.23 8.35
CA LYS A 214 -25.47 -20.22 7.92
C LYS A 214 -25.94 -19.99 6.49
N CYS A 215 -26.49 -18.81 6.22
CA CYS A 215 -27.11 -18.51 4.92
C CYS A 215 -26.20 -17.73 3.95
N GLY A 216 -24.99 -17.35 4.37
CA GLY A 216 -24.05 -16.61 3.53
C GLY A 216 -24.40 -15.15 3.26
N ALA A 217 -25.56 -14.65 3.71
CA ALA A 217 -25.98 -13.26 3.52
C ALA A 217 -24.92 -12.28 4.06
N GLN A 218 -24.57 -11.29 3.25
CA GLN A 218 -23.63 -10.23 3.60
C GLN A 218 -24.39 -8.96 4.02
N TYR A 219 -23.84 -8.27 5.02
CA TYR A 219 -24.39 -7.04 5.57
C TYR A 219 -23.27 -5.99 5.62
N GLU A 220 -23.47 -4.89 4.90
CA GLU A 220 -22.61 -3.72 5.01
C GLU A 220 -23.09 -2.82 6.15
N ARG A 221 -22.14 -2.31 6.92
CA ARG A 221 -22.37 -1.55 8.15
C ARG A 221 -21.74 -0.17 8.05
N PRO A 222 -22.34 0.87 8.66
CA PRO A 222 -21.70 2.18 8.80
C PRO A 222 -20.54 2.15 9.82
N PHE A 223 -20.44 1.09 10.64
CA PHE A 223 -19.42 0.89 11.66
C PHE A 223 -18.57 -0.36 11.38
N SER A 224 -17.33 -0.36 11.87
CA SER A 224 -16.48 -1.55 11.77
C SER A 224 -16.99 -2.69 12.66
N TYR A 225 -16.74 -3.94 12.26
CA TYR A 225 -17.07 -5.11 13.07
C TYR A 225 -16.42 -5.01 14.45
N ARG A 226 -17.08 -5.63 15.44
CA ARG A 226 -16.53 -5.76 16.79
C ARG A 226 -16.05 -7.18 16.96
N SER A 227 -14.82 -7.36 17.43
CA SER A 227 -14.36 -8.68 17.88
C SER A 227 -15.06 -9.02 19.19
N VAL A 228 -15.52 -10.25 19.31
CA VAL A 228 -16.07 -10.79 20.56
C VAL A 228 -14.92 -11.19 21.49
N SER A 229 -14.82 -10.57 22.66
CA SER A 229 -13.84 -10.92 23.71
C SER A 229 -14.50 -11.20 25.05
N GLY A 230 -14.02 -12.24 25.75
CA GLY A 230 -14.13 -12.48 27.21
C GLY A 230 -15.53 -12.71 27.80
N ASN A 231 -16.49 -11.81 27.56
CA ASN A 231 -17.80 -11.73 28.23
C ASN A 231 -18.97 -11.60 27.24
N SER A 232 -18.93 -12.31 26.11
CA SER A 232 -20.06 -12.29 25.16
C SER A 232 -20.99 -13.47 25.37
N SER A 233 -22.30 -13.20 25.30
CA SER A 233 -23.36 -14.22 25.22
C SER A 233 -23.32 -15.05 23.94
N VAL A 234 -22.49 -14.66 22.96
CA VAL A 234 -22.28 -15.42 21.73
C VAL A 234 -21.22 -16.49 21.97
N PRO A 235 -21.56 -17.79 21.83
CA PRO A 235 -20.58 -18.86 22.02
C PRO A 235 -19.43 -18.67 21.02
N PRO A 236 -18.17 -18.73 21.46
CA PRO A 236 -17.04 -18.58 20.55
C PRO A 236 -17.02 -19.75 19.56
N LYS A 237 -16.72 -19.46 18.30
CA LYS A 237 -16.45 -20.47 17.28
C LYS A 237 -15.13 -20.15 16.62
N CYS A 238 -14.05 -20.67 17.19
CA CYS A 238 -12.72 -20.48 16.63
C CYS A 238 -12.65 -21.16 15.26
N CYS A 239 -12.17 -20.42 14.26
CA CYS A 239 -11.83 -20.98 12.96
C CYS A 239 -10.82 -22.11 13.16
N LYS A 240 -11.06 -23.27 12.55
CA LYS A 240 -10.14 -24.41 12.65
C LYS A 240 -8.74 -24.10 12.08
N ARG A 241 -8.64 -23.08 11.22
CA ARG A 241 -7.42 -22.70 10.51
C ARG A 241 -6.64 -21.62 11.26
N CYS A 242 -7.11 -20.38 11.29
CA CYS A 242 -6.42 -19.30 12.00
C CYS A 242 -6.61 -19.30 13.54
N LYS A 243 -7.47 -20.17 14.08
CA LYS A 243 -7.78 -20.30 15.53
C LYS A 243 -8.44 -19.07 16.15
N ILE A 244 -8.91 -18.12 15.35
CA ILE A 244 -9.58 -16.89 15.81
C ILE A 244 -11.10 -17.06 15.79
N ASN A 245 -11.81 -16.49 16.76
CA ASN A 245 -13.26 -16.36 16.72
C ASN A 245 -13.66 -15.21 15.79
N HIS A 246 -14.29 -15.52 14.65
CA HIS A 246 -14.73 -14.49 13.71
C HIS A 246 -16.14 -13.95 14.00
N ARG A 247 -16.88 -14.54 14.95
CA ARG A 247 -18.22 -14.03 15.32
C ARG A 247 -18.13 -12.61 15.83
N THR A 248 -19.06 -11.77 15.40
CA THR A 248 -19.08 -10.33 15.73
C THR A 248 -19.99 -9.97 16.89
N GLY A 249 -20.68 -10.98 17.44
CA GLY A 249 -21.67 -10.79 18.51
C GLY A 249 -23.08 -10.52 18.00
N ARG A 250 -23.29 -10.48 16.68
CA ARG A 250 -24.59 -10.20 16.05
C ARG A 250 -25.22 -11.44 15.40
N MET A 251 -26.53 -11.40 15.23
CA MET A 251 -27.33 -12.42 14.56
C MET A 251 -27.72 -11.96 13.16
N CYS A 252 -27.95 -12.92 12.27
CA CYS A 252 -28.49 -12.71 10.93
C CYS A 252 -29.85 -11.99 11.01
N GLU A 253 -30.05 -11.00 10.14
CA GLU A 253 -31.29 -10.20 10.11
C GLU A 253 -32.47 -10.97 9.51
N LYS A 254 -32.20 -11.98 8.68
CA LYS A 254 -33.19 -12.97 8.25
C LYS A 254 -33.68 -13.76 9.46
N LYS A 255 -34.92 -13.50 9.90
CA LYS A 255 -35.51 -14.03 11.14
C LYS A 255 -35.49 -15.56 11.19
N GLU A 256 -35.67 -16.22 10.05
CA GLU A 256 -35.70 -17.67 9.92
C GLU A 256 -34.31 -18.33 9.95
N CYS A 257 -33.23 -17.58 9.75
CA CYS A 257 -31.88 -18.14 9.64
C CYS A 257 -31.27 -18.50 11.01
N ASN A 258 -31.44 -17.62 12.00
CA ASN A 258 -30.86 -17.76 13.34
C ASN A 258 -29.34 -18.07 13.31
N GLY A 259 -28.61 -17.53 12.34
CA GLY A 259 -27.16 -17.71 12.19
C GLY A 259 -26.38 -16.55 12.78
N TYR A 260 -25.18 -16.81 13.32
CA TYR A 260 -24.30 -15.74 13.79
C TYR A 260 -23.64 -15.01 12.61
N LEU A 261 -23.43 -13.71 12.77
CA LEU A 261 -22.65 -12.90 11.85
C LEU A 261 -21.15 -13.04 12.16
N MET A 262 -20.37 -13.20 11.10
CA MET A 262 -18.92 -13.31 11.10
C MET A 262 -18.33 -12.07 10.43
N ASN A 263 -17.18 -11.60 10.91
CA ASN A 263 -16.40 -10.64 10.13
C ASN A 263 -15.79 -11.35 8.91
N THR A 264 -15.50 -10.57 7.87
CA THR A 264 -14.92 -11.08 6.62
C THR A 264 -13.39 -11.05 6.59
N ILE A 265 -12.73 -10.61 7.68
CA ILE A 265 -11.29 -10.40 7.69
C ILE A 265 -10.54 -11.73 7.59
N ILE A 266 -9.66 -11.82 6.59
CA ILE A 266 -8.76 -12.94 6.38
C ILE A 266 -7.52 -12.77 7.26
N ASN A 267 -7.18 -13.80 8.03
CA ASN A 267 -5.97 -13.84 8.84
C ASN A 267 -4.94 -14.83 8.26
N PHE A 268 -3.71 -14.79 8.77
CA PHE A 268 -2.70 -15.79 8.40
C PHE A 268 -3.22 -17.21 8.70
N GLY A 269 -3.12 -18.08 7.70
CA GLY A 269 -3.62 -19.46 7.74
C GLY A 269 -5.08 -19.61 7.30
N ASP A 270 -5.83 -18.53 7.13
CA ASP A 270 -7.14 -18.57 6.47
C ASP A 270 -6.97 -18.64 4.93
N TYR A 271 -8.05 -19.05 4.26
CA TYR A 271 -8.12 -19.01 2.79
C TYR A 271 -8.85 -17.76 2.35
N LEU A 272 -8.48 -17.22 1.19
CA LEU A 272 -9.30 -16.22 0.51
C LEU A 272 -10.67 -16.82 0.16
N GLU A 273 -11.68 -15.98 0.07
CA GLU A 273 -13.01 -16.41 -0.36
C GLU A 273 -12.99 -16.78 -1.85
N ASP A 274 -13.38 -18.02 -2.17
CA ASP A 274 -13.23 -18.58 -3.52
C ASP A 274 -13.95 -17.76 -4.59
N GLU A 275 -15.15 -17.26 -4.31
CA GLU A 275 -15.91 -16.42 -5.23
C GLU A 275 -15.17 -15.10 -5.53
N VAL A 276 -14.60 -14.47 -4.49
CA VAL A 276 -13.87 -13.21 -4.61
C VAL A 276 -12.57 -13.42 -5.38
N LEU A 277 -11.81 -14.47 -5.04
CA LEU A 277 -10.56 -14.82 -5.72
C LEU A 277 -10.80 -15.24 -7.18
N SER A 278 -11.86 -16.00 -7.44
CA SER A 278 -12.25 -16.40 -8.80
C SER A 278 -12.63 -15.20 -9.64
N GLY A 279 -13.45 -14.28 -9.12
CA GLY A 279 -13.78 -13.03 -9.79
C GLY A 279 -12.54 -12.17 -10.08
N ALA A 280 -11.65 -12.01 -9.10
CA ALA A 280 -10.39 -11.30 -9.26
C ALA A 280 -9.51 -11.95 -10.35
N THR A 281 -9.40 -13.28 -10.32
CA THR A 281 -8.63 -14.07 -11.30
C THR A 281 -9.18 -13.93 -12.71
N GLN A 282 -10.51 -13.98 -12.88
CA GLN A 282 -11.15 -13.83 -14.19
C GLN A 282 -10.89 -12.45 -14.79
N ASN A 283 -10.93 -11.38 -14.00
CA ASN A 283 -10.64 -10.03 -14.48
C ASN A 283 -9.13 -9.83 -14.71
N ALA A 284 -8.28 -10.39 -13.84
CA ALA A 284 -6.83 -10.38 -14.02
C ALA A 284 -6.39 -11.04 -15.34
N LYS A 285 -7.00 -12.18 -15.70
CA LYS A 285 -6.71 -12.87 -16.98
C LYS A 285 -7.11 -12.08 -18.23
N LYS A 286 -8.09 -11.19 -18.13
CA LYS A 286 -8.54 -10.34 -19.25
C LYS A 286 -7.62 -9.15 -19.47
N ALA A 287 -6.92 -8.72 -18.43
CA ALA A 287 -6.18 -7.47 -18.42
C ALA A 287 -5.01 -7.46 -19.40
N ASP A 288 -4.82 -6.33 -20.06
CA ASP A 288 -3.63 -5.97 -20.83
C ASP A 288 -2.78 -4.90 -20.12
N LEU A 289 -3.39 -4.19 -19.15
CA LEU A 289 -2.73 -3.23 -18.27
C LEU A 289 -3.14 -3.44 -16.80
N VAL A 290 -2.14 -3.48 -15.91
CA VAL A 290 -2.35 -3.54 -14.45
C VAL A 290 -1.75 -2.30 -13.79
N LEU A 291 -2.57 -1.57 -13.03
CA LEU A 291 -2.17 -0.42 -12.23
C LEU A 291 -2.04 -0.82 -10.74
N CYS A 292 -0.81 -1.12 -10.32
CA CYS A 292 -0.47 -1.49 -8.94
C CYS A 292 -0.11 -0.27 -8.09
N LEU A 293 -0.89 -0.01 -7.05
CA LEU A 293 -0.74 1.17 -6.18
C LEU A 293 -0.62 0.78 -4.71
N GLY A 294 0.45 1.23 -4.06
CA GLY A 294 0.61 1.15 -2.60
C GLY A 294 0.67 -0.27 -2.05
N THR A 295 1.29 -1.21 -2.78
CA THR A 295 1.47 -2.59 -2.34
C THR A 295 2.91 -3.05 -2.56
N THR A 296 3.42 -3.86 -1.63
CA THR A 296 4.73 -4.53 -1.76
C THR A 296 4.66 -5.83 -2.57
N LEU A 297 3.46 -6.29 -2.92
CA LEU A 297 3.20 -7.51 -3.69
C LEU A 297 3.85 -8.78 -3.09
N GLN A 298 3.91 -8.88 -1.76
CA GLN A 298 4.55 -10.01 -1.06
C GLN A 298 3.60 -11.16 -0.69
N VAL A 299 2.28 -10.96 -0.74
CA VAL A 299 1.30 -11.92 -0.22
C VAL A 299 0.66 -12.69 -1.38
N THR A 300 0.99 -13.97 -1.48
CA THR A 300 0.35 -14.91 -2.41
C THR A 300 -0.94 -15.49 -1.79
N PRO A 301 -1.95 -15.85 -2.61
CA PRO A 301 -1.98 -15.78 -4.07
C PRO A 301 -2.36 -14.39 -4.62
N ALA A 302 -2.61 -13.38 -3.78
CA ALA A 302 -3.06 -12.07 -4.22
C ALA A 302 -2.07 -11.38 -5.18
N SER A 303 -0.77 -11.42 -4.89
CA SER A 303 0.26 -10.81 -5.74
C SER A 303 0.41 -11.50 -7.08
N ASP A 304 0.08 -12.79 -7.21
CA ASP A 304 0.22 -13.53 -8.46
C ASP A 304 -0.76 -13.05 -9.54
N LEU A 305 -1.85 -12.38 -9.14
CA LEU A 305 -2.88 -11.85 -10.04
C LEU A 305 -2.31 -10.79 -11.00
N VAL A 306 -1.29 -10.04 -10.60
CA VAL A 306 -0.74 -8.92 -11.38
C VAL A 306 -0.03 -9.34 -12.67
N GLN A 307 0.25 -10.62 -12.84
CA GLN A 307 0.93 -11.18 -14.01
C GLN A 307 0.04 -12.10 -14.87
N MET A 308 -1.23 -12.30 -14.50
CA MET A 308 -2.12 -13.27 -15.16
C MET A 308 -2.73 -12.81 -16.48
N GLY A 309 -2.62 -11.51 -16.78
CA GLY A 309 -3.20 -10.90 -17.97
C GLY A 309 -2.57 -11.33 -19.30
N LYS A 310 -3.17 -10.84 -20.39
CA LYS A 310 -2.75 -11.07 -21.78
C LYS A 310 -1.33 -10.57 -21.99
N LYS A 311 -0.51 -11.37 -22.67
CA LYS A 311 0.90 -11.05 -22.93
C LYS A 311 1.07 -10.35 -24.29
N PRO A 312 1.98 -9.37 -24.44
CA PRO A 312 2.76 -8.76 -23.36
C PRO A 312 1.85 -7.94 -22.42
N ILE A 313 1.96 -8.19 -21.12
CA ILE A 313 1.18 -7.46 -20.11
C ILE A 313 1.97 -6.23 -19.69
N LYS A 314 1.29 -5.09 -19.59
CA LYS A 314 1.90 -3.85 -19.10
C LYS A 314 1.61 -3.69 -17.62
N LEU A 315 2.65 -3.31 -16.86
CA LEU A 315 2.55 -3.12 -15.41
C LEU A 315 2.95 -1.69 -15.05
N ILE A 316 2.07 -0.97 -14.39
CA ILE A 316 2.38 0.30 -13.73
C ILE A 316 2.46 0.02 -12.24
N LEU A 317 3.57 0.36 -11.60
CA LEU A 317 3.81 0.12 -10.18
C LEU A 317 4.25 1.39 -9.47
N CYS A 318 3.37 1.89 -8.61
CA CYS A 318 3.66 2.99 -7.69
C CYS A 318 3.68 2.49 -6.25
N ASN A 319 4.86 2.49 -5.63
CA ASN A 319 5.07 2.12 -4.24
C ASN A 319 6.39 2.72 -3.75
N ARG A 320 6.50 3.11 -2.47
CA ARG A 320 7.77 3.64 -1.94
C ARG A 320 8.85 2.56 -1.79
N GLN A 321 8.46 1.32 -1.52
CA GLN A 321 9.38 0.20 -1.36
C GLN A 321 9.51 -0.61 -2.66
N SER A 322 10.63 -1.30 -2.84
CA SER A 322 10.81 -2.26 -3.95
C SER A 322 9.83 -3.42 -3.84
N THR A 323 9.48 -4.00 -4.99
CA THR A 323 8.63 -5.18 -5.04
C THR A 323 9.31 -6.32 -5.82
N PRO A 324 8.91 -7.60 -5.61
CA PRO A 324 9.40 -8.72 -6.43
C PRO A 324 9.07 -8.58 -7.93
N TYR A 325 8.15 -7.68 -8.29
CA TYR A 325 7.62 -7.52 -9.64
C TYR A 325 8.15 -6.28 -10.36
N ASP A 326 9.09 -5.52 -9.76
CA ASP A 326 9.62 -4.28 -10.35
C ASP A 326 10.22 -4.52 -11.75
N ALA A 327 10.83 -5.68 -11.98
CA ALA A 327 11.40 -6.06 -13.27
C ALA A 327 10.36 -6.21 -14.40
N LEU A 328 9.08 -6.48 -14.07
CA LEU A 328 8.01 -6.61 -15.07
C LEU A 328 7.56 -5.26 -15.65
N CYS A 329 7.99 -4.14 -15.07
CA CYS A 329 7.79 -2.82 -15.66
C CYS A 329 8.69 -2.58 -16.88
N TYR A 330 9.54 -3.55 -17.22
CA TYR A 330 10.50 -3.47 -18.30
C TYR A 330 10.50 -4.76 -19.12
N GLU A 331 10.96 -4.67 -20.36
CA GLU A 331 11.21 -5.80 -21.26
C GLU A 331 12.62 -5.76 -21.81
N LYS A 332 13.11 -6.89 -22.33
CA LYS A 332 14.41 -6.93 -23.00
C LYS A 332 14.20 -6.74 -24.50
N GLU A 333 14.65 -5.62 -25.03
CA GLU A 333 14.68 -5.33 -26.45
C GLU A 333 16.14 -5.28 -26.94
N LYS A 334 16.52 -6.15 -27.88
CA LYS A 334 17.88 -6.23 -28.45
C LYS A 334 19.01 -6.27 -27.41
N GLY A 335 18.77 -6.95 -26.28
CA GLY A 335 19.74 -7.06 -25.18
C GLY A 335 19.77 -5.87 -24.21
N GLN A 336 18.99 -4.82 -24.46
CA GLN A 336 18.82 -3.67 -23.57
C GLN A 336 17.46 -3.73 -22.86
N LEU A 337 17.39 -3.13 -21.67
CA LEU A 337 16.15 -3.05 -20.91
C LEU A 337 15.33 -1.86 -21.42
N ALA A 338 14.21 -2.13 -22.08
CA ALA A 338 13.27 -1.14 -22.58
C ALA A 338 12.04 -1.05 -21.66
N PRO A 339 11.42 0.12 -21.46
CA PRO A 339 10.20 0.24 -20.68
C PRO A 339 8.99 -0.40 -21.37
N ASN A 340 8.46 -1.49 -20.80
CA ASN A 340 7.15 -2.07 -21.17
C ASN A 340 6.00 -1.53 -20.30
N GLY A 341 6.34 -1.09 -19.09
CA GLY A 341 5.45 -0.49 -18.11
C GLY A 341 6.12 0.71 -17.44
N VAL A 342 5.75 0.97 -16.18
CA VAL A 342 6.25 2.13 -15.42
C VAL A 342 6.48 1.77 -13.96
N ARG A 343 7.64 2.12 -13.41
CA ARG A 343 7.96 1.99 -11.98
C ARG A 343 8.22 3.36 -11.36
N ILE A 344 7.35 3.78 -10.43
CA ILE A 344 7.48 5.03 -9.67
C ILE A 344 7.64 4.79 -8.18
N PHE A 345 8.82 5.12 -7.66
CA PHE A 345 9.05 5.16 -6.23
C PHE A 345 8.46 6.44 -5.64
N GLY A 346 7.41 6.34 -4.84
CA GLY A 346 6.80 7.53 -4.23
C GLY A 346 5.37 7.36 -3.76
N ASP A 347 4.74 8.51 -3.51
CA ASP A 347 3.38 8.62 -2.99
C ASP A 347 2.35 8.42 -4.09
N CYS A 348 1.39 7.53 -3.86
CA CYS A 348 0.32 7.26 -4.81
C CYS A 348 -0.52 8.52 -5.08
N ASP A 349 -0.86 9.31 -4.06
CA ASP A 349 -1.63 10.54 -4.23
C ASP A 349 -0.90 11.57 -5.12
N ARG A 350 0.44 11.69 -4.99
CA ARG A 350 1.26 12.57 -5.83
C ARG A 350 1.23 12.11 -7.29
N LEU A 351 1.48 10.81 -7.53
CA LEU A 351 1.44 10.26 -8.88
C LEU A 351 0.04 10.41 -9.49
N MET A 352 -1.01 10.01 -8.75
CA MET A 352 -2.38 10.02 -9.26
C MET A 352 -2.86 11.44 -9.55
N LYS A 353 -2.41 12.47 -8.82
CA LYS A 353 -2.71 13.86 -9.18
C LYS A 353 -2.15 14.23 -10.56
N GLU A 354 -0.90 13.89 -10.84
CA GLU A 354 -0.28 14.12 -12.14
C GLU A 354 -0.93 13.27 -13.25
N VAL A 355 -1.32 12.03 -12.95
CA VAL A 355 -2.06 11.18 -13.90
C VAL A 355 -3.42 11.79 -14.21
N MET A 356 -4.17 12.23 -13.19
CA MET A 356 -5.49 12.85 -13.37
C MET A 356 -5.40 14.17 -14.14
N LEU A 357 -4.36 14.98 -13.92
CA LEU A 357 -4.06 16.16 -14.75
C LEU A 357 -3.96 15.79 -16.23
N ASN A 358 -3.25 14.71 -16.56
CA ASN A 358 -3.09 14.23 -17.93
C ASN A 358 -4.32 13.49 -18.49
N MET A 359 -5.22 13.02 -17.64
CA MET A 359 -6.45 12.32 -18.04
C MET A 359 -7.62 13.29 -18.26
N LEU A 360 -7.72 14.34 -17.45
CA LEU A 360 -8.84 15.30 -17.48
C LEU A 360 -8.48 16.61 -18.20
N GLY A 361 -7.20 17.01 -18.19
CA GLY A 361 -6.80 18.37 -18.49
C GLY A 361 -6.97 19.30 -17.29
N ILE A 362 -6.28 20.45 -17.30
CA ILE A 362 -6.19 21.33 -16.13
C ILE A 362 -7.55 21.89 -15.68
N GLU A 363 -8.39 22.30 -16.62
CA GLU A 363 -9.70 22.92 -16.32
C GLU A 363 -10.64 21.91 -15.64
N ASN A 364 -10.83 20.74 -16.27
CA ASN A 364 -11.66 19.66 -15.73
C ASN A 364 -11.11 19.07 -14.42
N LEU A 365 -9.78 19.09 -14.24
CA LEU A 365 -9.16 18.68 -12.98
C LEU A 365 -9.56 19.65 -11.86
N VAL A 366 -9.44 20.95 -12.09
CA VAL A 366 -9.80 21.99 -11.10
C VAL A 366 -11.26 21.86 -10.71
N GLU A 367 -12.17 21.72 -11.68
CA GLU A 367 -13.60 21.50 -11.42
C GLU A 367 -13.85 20.23 -10.60
N TRP A 368 -13.21 19.11 -10.96
CA TRP A 368 -13.36 17.85 -10.24
C TRP A 368 -12.82 17.92 -8.80
N GLU A 369 -11.72 18.65 -8.57
CA GLU A 369 -11.13 18.89 -7.25
C GLU A 369 -12.00 19.82 -6.39
N GLN A 370 -12.67 20.82 -6.98
CA GLN A 370 -13.63 21.68 -6.25
C GLN A 370 -14.80 20.88 -5.67
N GLY A 371 -15.26 19.84 -6.37
CA GLY A 371 -16.31 18.93 -5.87
C GLY A 371 -15.90 18.06 -4.68
N ARG A 372 -14.64 18.11 -4.23
CA ARG A 372 -14.13 17.22 -3.17
C ARG A 372 -14.73 17.49 -1.81
N GLU A 373 -15.01 18.75 -1.47
CA GLU A 373 -15.61 19.09 -0.18
C GLU A 373 -16.99 18.42 -0.02
N GLU A 374 -17.79 18.44 -1.09
CA GLU A 374 -19.11 17.82 -1.11
C GLU A 374 -19.00 16.28 -1.04
N ARG A 375 -18.05 15.68 -1.76
CA ARG A 375 -17.77 14.23 -1.63
C ARG A 375 -17.41 13.85 -0.19
N MET A 376 -16.64 14.67 0.53
CA MET A 376 -16.30 14.41 1.93
C MET A 376 -17.54 14.41 2.83
N LYS A 377 -18.48 15.34 2.63
CA LYS A 377 -19.77 15.37 3.35
C LYS A 377 -20.59 14.11 3.05
N GLN A 378 -20.66 13.69 1.78
CA GLN A 378 -21.33 12.45 1.39
C GLN A 378 -20.69 11.21 2.04
N TYR A 379 -19.35 11.18 2.17
CA TYR A 379 -18.65 10.10 2.87
C TYR A 379 -18.97 10.09 4.37
N ASP A 380 -19.13 11.25 5.00
CA ASP A 380 -19.59 11.35 6.39
C ASP A 380 -21.01 10.81 6.54
N GLU A 381 -21.90 11.13 5.61
CA GLU A 381 -23.29 10.65 5.63
C GLU A 381 -23.39 9.14 5.42
N ARG A 382 -22.65 8.57 4.47
CA ARG A 382 -22.60 7.11 4.26
C ARG A 382 -22.02 6.32 5.45
N ARG A 383 -21.32 7.00 6.36
CA ARG A 383 -20.76 6.42 7.60
C ARG A 383 -21.66 6.60 8.82
N LYS A 384 -22.77 7.33 8.71
CA LYS A 384 -23.83 7.40 9.71
C LYS A 384 -24.83 6.28 9.45
#